data_AF-A0A940XZU7-F1
#
_entry.id   AF-A0A940XZU7-F1
#
_cell.length_a   1.000
_cell.length_b   1.000
_cell.length_c   1.000
_cell.angle_alpha   90.00
_cell.angle_beta   90.00
_cell.angle_gamma   90.00
#
_symmetry.space_group_name_H-M   'P 1'
#
loop_
_entity.id
_entity.type
_entity.pdbx_description
1 polymer ?
#
loop_
_entity_poly.entity_id
_entity_poly.type
_entity_poly.pdbx_seq_one_letter_code
_entity_poly.pdbx_strand_id
1 'polypeptide(L)'
;MISIDATIRYSAATNEVDIAGSAAALEELGNALLQDGAEVVMSVGSDPSPYTSYLSGIRIELREDRMVLMAVDEGQKMLTFTGSEESMTVLADNIRDLGREGDPGEHQHIEHHEGHYYLAESPVSLVVSRKDR
;
A
#
# COMPACT_ATOMS: atom_id res chain seq x y z
N MET A 1 8.25 12.57 7.54
CA MET A 1 6.90 12.11 7.94
C MET A 1 5.89 12.79 7.04
N ILE A 2 5.17 11.99 6.25
CA ILE A 2 4.17 12.42 5.28
C ILE A 2 2.80 12.04 5.86
N SER A 3 1.78 12.87 5.71
CA SER A 3 0.41 12.53 6.12
C SER A 3 -0.45 12.45 4.88
N ILE A 4 -1.16 11.34 4.69
CA ILE A 4 -2.03 11.12 3.54
C ILE A 4 -3.44 10.81 4.03
N ASP A 5 -4.46 11.41 3.42
CA ASP A 5 -5.86 11.11 3.72
C ASP A 5 -6.33 9.83 3.01
N ALA A 6 -5.76 8.71 3.45
CA ALA A 6 -6.13 7.36 3.09
C ALA A 6 -6.17 6.49 4.35
N THR A 7 -6.90 5.39 4.29
CA THR A 7 -6.98 4.42 5.39
C THR A 7 -6.30 3.13 5.00
N ILE A 8 -5.65 2.46 5.96
CA ILE A 8 -5.11 1.11 5.76
C ILE A 8 -5.81 0.16 6.71
N ARG A 9 -6.46 -0.85 6.16
CA ARG A 9 -7.16 -1.90 6.89
C ARG A 9 -6.38 -3.21 6.78
N TYR A 10 -6.31 -3.98 7.86
CA TYR A 10 -5.59 -5.25 7.90
C TYR A 10 -6.44 -6.34 8.54
N SER A 11 -6.42 -7.51 7.91
CA SER A 11 -7.06 -8.74 8.38
C SER A 11 -5.98 -9.77 8.72
N ALA A 12 -5.75 -10.01 10.02
CA ALA A 12 -4.82 -11.05 10.47
C ALA A 12 -5.31 -12.47 10.17
N ALA A 13 -6.61 -12.65 9.89
CA ALA A 13 -7.16 -13.95 9.52
C ALA A 13 -6.82 -14.37 8.09
N THR A 14 -6.67 -13.39 7.18
CA THR A 14 -6.42 -13.63 5.75
C THR A 14 -5.06 -13.09 5.29
N ASN A 15 -4.34 -12.39 6.17
CA ASN A 15 -3.13 -11.62 5.84
C ASN A 15 -3.34 -10.61 4.70
N GLU A 16 -4.54 -10.05 4.59
CA GLU A 16 -4.86 -9.06 3.57
C GLU A 16 -4.75 -7.65 4.12
N VAL A 17 -4.13 -6.76 3.34
CA VAL A 17 -4.12 -5.32 3.54
C VAL A 17 -4.93 -4.64 2.45
N ASP A 18 -5.82 -3.73 2.84
CA ASP A 18 -6.50 -2.82 1.93
C ASP A 18 -6.08 -1.37 2.21
N ILE A 19 -5.58 -0.69 1.18
CA ILE A 19 -5.30 0.75 1.19
C ILE A 19 -6.40 1.45 0.41
N ALA A 20 -7.19 2.27 1.09
CA ALA A 20 -8.33 2.93 0.48
C ALA A 20 -8.26 4.46 0.63
N GLY A 21 -8.26 5.18 -0.48
CA GLY A 21 -8.11 6.64 -0.52
C GLY A 21 -8.75 7.29 -1.74
N SER A 22 -8.82 8.62 -1.74
CA SER A 22 -9.24 9.39 -2.92
C SER A 22 -8.17 9.32 -4.02
N ALA A 23 -8.52 9.73 -5.25
CA ALA A 23 -7.56 9.86 -6.35
C ALA A 23 -6.29 10.66 -5.95
N ALA A 24 -6.47 11.77 -5.22
CA ALA A 24 -5.35 12.59 -4.76
C ALA A 24 -4.50 11.87 -3.70
N ALA A 25 -5.14 11.15 -2.77
CA ALA A 25 -4.43 10.38 -1.75
C ALA A 25 -3.62 9.22 -2.36
N LEU A 26 -4.15 8.56 -3.39
CA LEU A 26 -3.43 7.51 -4.11
C LEU A 26 -2.25 8.07 -4.91
N GLU A 27 -2.42 9.23 -5.54
CA GLU A 27 -1.32 9.94 -6.21
C GLU A 27 -0.19 10.32 -5.22
N GLU A 28 -0.55 10.87 -4.06
CA GLU A 28 0.40 11.19 -2.98
C GLU A 28 1.11 9.93 -2.46
N LEU A 29 0.40 8.81 -2.34
CA LEU A 29 0.98 7.55 -1.89
C LEU A 29 2.00 7.03 -2.90
N GLY A 30 1.68 7.03 -4.20
CA GLY A 30 2.64 6.66 -5.24
C GLY A 30 3.91 7.53 -5.19
N ASN A 31 3.77 8.83 -4.90
CA ASN A 31 4.92 9.73 -4.71
C ASN A 31 5.73 9.43 -3.43
N ALA A 32 5.08 8.95 -2.37
CA ALA A 32 5.76 8.59 -1.13
C ALA A 32 6.54 7.28 -1.24
N LEU A 33 6.11 6.32 -2.07
CA LEU A 33 6.80 5.05 -2.31
C LEU A 33 8.22 5.21 -2.83
N LEU A 34 8.56 6.36 -3.43
CA LEU A 34 9.87 6.66 -3.99
C LEU A 34 10.79 7.42 -3.03
N GLN A 35 10.36 7.63 -1.79
CA GLN A 35 11.14 8.37 -0.79
C GLN A 35 11.73 7.39 0.23
N ASP A 36 13.03 7.09 0.11
CA ASP A 36 13.71 6.20 1.04
C ASP A 36 13.64 6.71 2.49
N GLY A 37 13.35 5.78 3.41
CA GLY A 37 13.17 6.09 4.83
C GLY A 37 11.92 6.89 5.15
N ALA A 38 10.99 7.08 4.20
CA ALA A 38 9.75 7.78 4.47
C ALA A 38 8.83 6.94 5.39
N GLU A 39 8.25 7.63 6.37
CA GLU A 39 7.10 7.16 7.11
C GLU A 39 5.87 7.97 6.70
N VAL A 40 4.83 7.27 6.28
CA VAL A 40 3.54 7.84 5.89
C VAL A 40 2.52 7.52 6.97
N VAL A 41 1.95 8.55 7.56
CA VAL A 41 0.86 8.45 8.53
C VAL A 41 -0.46 8.42 7.76
N MET A 42 -1.33 7.50 8.16
CA MET A 42 -2.61 7.26 7.52
C MET A 42 -3.77 7.62 8.44
N SER A 43 -4.90 8.00 7.84
CA SER A 43 -6.15 8.20 8.55
C SER A 43 -6.62 6.88 9.17
N VAL A 44 -7.16 6.97 10.40
CA VAL A 44 -7.77 5.83 11.11
C VAL A 44 -9.28 6.05 11.15
N GLY A 45 -10.05 5.12 10.60
CA GLY A 45 -11.51 5.16 10.65
C GLY A 45 -12.09 4.61 11.96
N SER A 46 -13.41 4.61 12.05
CA SER A 46 -14.14 4.13 13.25
C SER A 46 -14.50 2.66 13.22
N ASP A 47 -14.63 2.06 12.03
CA ASP A 47 -15.03 0.66 11.87
C ASP A 47 -14.21 0.00 10.75
N PRO A 48 -13.25 -0.90 11.09
CA PRO A 48 -12.43 -1.57 10.10
C PRO A 48 -13.17 -2.68 9.35
N SER A 49 -14.39 -3.06 9.75
CA SER A 49 -15.13 -4.17 9.16
C SER A 49 -15.18 -4.08 7.62
N PRO A 50 -14.95 -5.19 6.89
CA PRO A 50 -14.80 -6.58 7.37
C PRO A 50 -13.40 -6.94 7.90
N TYR A 51 -12.45 -6.00 7.92
CA TYR A 51 -11.09 -6.22 8.42
C TYR A 51 -11.04 -6.15 9.95
N THR A 52 -9.93 -6.63 10.51
CA THR A 52 -9.76 -6.74 11.97
C THR A 52 -9.32 -5.41 12.59
N SER A 53 -8.53 -4.61 11.89
CA SER A 53 -7.96 -3.38 12.44
C SER A 53 -7.54 -2.38 11.35
N TYR A 54 -7.26 -1.15 11.78
CA TYR A 54 -6.51 -0.18 10.97
C TYR A 54 -5.02 -0.23 11.32
N LEU A 55 -4.18 -0.08 10.30
CA LEU A 55 -2.76 0.26 10.46
C LEU A 55 -2.62 1.78 10.57
N SER A 56 -1.64 2.24 11.35
CA SER A 56 -1.36 3.67 11.56
C SER A 56 -0.58 4.30 10.42
N GLY A 57 0.05 3.50 9.55
CA GLY A 57 0.88 4.04 8.50
C GLY A 57 1.68 3.03 7.70
N ILE A 58 2.55 3.58 6.86
CA ILE A 58 3.45 2.87 5.97
C ILE A 58 4.91 3.28 6.26
N ARG A 59 5.84 2.33 6.18
CA ARG A 59 7.29 2.58 6.08
C ARG A 59 7.81 2.19 4.71
N ILE A 60 8.69 3.02 4.18
CA ILE A 60 9.34 2.81 2.89
C ILE A 60 10.83 2.57 3.11
N GLU A 61 11.30 1.44 2.61
CA GLU A 61 12.72 1.07 2.65
C GLU A 61 13.21 0.73 1.24
N LEU A 62 13.96 1.64 0.62
CA LEU A 62 14.59 1.34 -0.66
C LEU A 62 15.81 0.45 -0.45
N ARG A 63 15.91 -0.62 -1.24
CA ARG A 63 17.00 -1.60 -1.20
C ARG A 63 17.39 -1.96 -2.62
N GLU A 64 18.66 -1.81 -2.96
CA GLU A 64 19.19 -2.16 -4.28
C GLU A 64 18.85 -3.62 -4.65
N ASP A 65 18.58 -3.84 -5.94
CA ASP A 65 18.35 -5.16 -6.56
C ASP A 65 17.28 -6.03 -5.89
N ARG A 66 16.25 -5.41 -5.30
CA ARG A 66 15.13 -6.11 -4.67
C ARG A 66 13.81 -5.84 -5.38
N MET A 67 13.02 -6.90 -5.56
CA MET A 67 11.59 -6.77 -5.84
C MET A 67 10.86 -6.27 -4.60
N VAL A 68 9.67 -5.71 -4.78
CA VAL A 68 8.86 -5.20 -3.68
C VAL A 68 8.37 -6.34 -2.79
N LEU A 69 8.71 -6.26 -1.51
CA LEU A 69 8.21 -7.10 -0.43
C LEU A 69 7.33 -6.25 0.48
N MET A 70 6.19 -6.80 0.89
CA MET A 70 5.23 -6.17 1.80
C MET A 70 5.14 -6.96 3.09
N ALA A 71 5.23 -6.30 4.24
CA ALA A 71 5.08 -6.95 5.53
C ALA A 71 4.38 -6.05 6.54
N VAL A 72 3.52 -6.64 7.37
CA VAL A 72 2.85 -5.93 8.47
C VAL A 72 3.60 -6.20 9.78
N ASP A 73 3.94 -5.13 10.48
CA ASP A 73 4.32 -5.17 11.90
C ASP A 73 3.08 -4.86 12.73
N GLU A 74 2.43 -5.90 13.27
CA GLU A 74 1.23 -5.76 14.09
C GLU A 74 1.49 -5.05 15.42
N GLY A 75 2.70 -5.18 15.97
CA GLY A 75 3.09 -4.54 17.23
C GLY A 75 3.18 -3.02 17.08
N GLN A 76 3.66 -2.55 15.93
CA GLN A 76 3.75 -1.13 15.59
C GLN A 76 2.59 -0.62 14.75
N LYS A 77 1.71 -1.52 14.27
CA LYS A 77 0.60 -1.24 13.35
C LYS A 77 1.05 -0.55 12.06
N MET A 78 2.15 -1.02 11.47
CA MET A 78 2.73 -0.43 10.25
C MET A 78 2.81 -1.46 9.14
N LEU A 79 2.53 -1.04 7.91
CA LEU A 79 2.89 -1.78 6.70
C LEU A 79 4.25 -1.30 6.22
N THR A 80 5.18 -2.21 5.94
CA THR A 80 6.47 -1.87 5.34
C THR A 80 6.49 -2.31 3.90
N PHE A 81 6.85 -1.40 2.99
CA PHE A 81 7.28 -1.74 1.64
C PHE A 81 8.80 -1.70 1.57
N THR A 82 9.39 -2.77 1.05
CA THR A 82 10.83 -2.85 0.80
C THR A 82 11.08 -3.25 -0.63
N GLY A 83 11.87 -2.49 -1.38
CA GLY A 83 12.16 -2.81 -2.77
C GLY A 83 13.17 -1.86 -3.39
N SER A 84 13.66 -2.18 -4.58
CA SER A 84 14.47 -1.27 -5.39
C SER A 84 13.64 -0.09 -5.86
N GLU A 85 14.31 1.03 -6.17
CA GLU A 85 13.64 2.20 -6.74
C GLU A 85 12.87 1.84 -8.03
N GLU A 86 13.44 0.99 -8.88
CA GLU A 86 12.79 0.51 -10.10
C GLU A 86 11.51 -0.27 -9.80
N SER A 87 11.59 -1.27 -8.90
CA SER A 87 10.41 -2.07 -8.54
C SER A 87 9.33 -1.25 -7.81
N MET A 88 9.75 -0.32 -6.97
CA MET A 88 8.85 0.60 -6.24
C MET A 88 8.21 1.61 -7.19
N THR A 89 8.88 2.00 -8.28
CA THR A 89 8.30 2.84 -9.35
C THR A 89 7.15 2.13 -10.03
N VAL A 90 7.30 0.85 -10.36
CA VAL A 90 6.20 0.09 -10.98
C VAL A 90 5.00 -0.02 -10.05
N LEU A 91 5.23 -0.29 -8.75
CA LEU A 91 4.14 -0.28 -7.76
C LEU A 91 3.49 1.10 -7.64
N ALA A 92 4.29 2.16 -7.59
CA ALA A 92 3.80 3.54 -7.50
C ALA A 92 2.94 3.92 -8.71
N ASP A 93 3.35 3.51 -9.91
CA ASP A 93 2.60 3.79 -11.13
C ASP A 93 1.27 3.04 -11.14
N ASN A 94 1.22 1.76 -10.75
CA ASN A 94 -0.05 1.05 -10.61
C ASN A 94 -1.03 1.75 -9.66
N ILE A 95 -0.55 2.23 -8.51
CA ILE A 95 -1.37 2.96 -7.54
C ILE A 95 -1.87 4.30 -8.10
N ARG A 96 -0.98 5.06 -8.76
CA ARG A 96 -1.33 6.34 -9.39
C ARG A 96 -2.33 6.15 -10.53
N ASP A 97 -2.14 5.12 -11.34
CA ASP A 97 -3.01 4.81 -12.48
C ASP A 97 -4.42 4.43 -12.00
N LEU A 98 -4.56 3.61 -10.96
CA LEU A 98 -5.85 3.41 -10.30
C LEU A 98 -6.46 4.75 -9.81
N GLY A 99 -5.63 5.60 -9.20
CA GLY A 99 -6.02 6.93 -8.75
C GLY A 99 -6.52 7.83 -9.89
N ARG A 100 -5.89 7.79 -11.06
CA ARG A 100 -6.18 8.67 -12.22
C ARG A 100 -7.29 8.15 -13.11
N GLU A 101 -7.26 6.85 -13.40
CA GLU A 101 -8.06 6.22 -14.45
C GLU A 101 -9.22 5.39 -13.88
N GLY A 102 -9.09 4.88 -12.66
CA GLY A 102 -10.11 4.04 -12.06
C GLY A 102 -11.42 4.78 -11.75
N ASP A 103 -12.53 4.05 -11.67
CA ASP A 103 -13.80 4.61 -11.23
C ASP A 103 -13.94 4.64 -9.69
N PRO A 104 -14.80 5.49 -9.13
CA PRO A 104 -15.22 5.40 -7.73
C PRO A 104 -15.65 3.97 -7.34
N GLY A 105 -15.06 3.42 -6.27
CA GLY A 105 -15.32 2.07 -5.79
C GLY A 105 -14.52 0.98 -6.50
N GLU A 106 -13.73 1.32 -7.52
CA GLU A 106 -12.81 0.39 -8.16
C GLU A 106 -11.64 0.05 -7.23
N HIS A 107 -11.16 -1.18 -7.35
CA HIS A 107 -10.03 -1.68 -6.59
C HIS A 107 -9.14 -2.56 -7.46
N GLN A 108 -7.86 -2.60 -7.11
CA GLN A 108 -6.84 -3.39 -7.78
C GLN A 108 -6.19 -4.33 -6.78
N HIS A 109 -6.06 -5.59 -7.17
CA HIS A 109 -5.27 -6.58 -6.45
C HIS A 109 -3.82 -6.50 -6.92
N ILE A 110 -2.89 -6.37 -5.97
CA ILE A 110 -1.45 -6.37 -6.21
C ILE A 110 -0.91 -7.71 -5.67
N GLU A 111 -0.81 -8.69 -6.57
CA GLU A 111 -0.54 -10.08 -6.23
C GLU A 111 0.70 -10.61 -6.96
N HIS A 112 1.54 -11.32 -6.22
CA HIS A 112 2.68 -12.03 -6.80
C HIS A 112 2.23 -13.31 -7.52
N HIS A 113 2.88 -13.61 -8.64
CA HIS A 113 2.85 -14.92 -9.28
C HIS A 113 4.30 -15.35 -9.62
N GLU A 114 4.53 -16.65 -9.87
CA GLU A 114 5.87 -17.11 -10.24
C GLU A 114 6.39 -16.37 -11.48
N GLY A 115 7.63 -15.87 -11.41
CA GLY A 115 8.25 -15.08 -12.48
C GLY A 115 7.81 -13.61 -12.54
N HIS A 116 7.15 -13.09 -11.49
CA HIS A 116 6.81 -11.68 -11.39
C HIS A 116 8.07 -10.79 -11.49
N TYR A 117 7.98 -9.66 -12.19
CA TYR A 117 9.16 -8.86 -12.52
C TYR A 117 9.50 -7.77 -11.48
N TYR A 118 8.54 -7.36 -10.64
CA TYR A 118 8.76 -6.30 -9.64
C TYR A 118 8.23 -6.61 -8.23
N LEU A 119 7.54 -7.74 -8.02
CA LEU A 119 6.98 -8.13 -6.71
C LEU A 119 7.66 -9.40 -6.24
N ALA A 120 8.04 -9.44 -4.98
CA ALA A 120 8.42 -10.67 -4.30
C ALA A 120 7.19 -11.32 -3.67
N GLU A 121 7.26 -12.63 -3.43
CA GLU A 121 6.30 -13.33 -2.59
C GLU A 121 6.28 -12.69 -1.20
N SER A 122 5.16 -12.09 -0.85
CA SER A 122 4.98 -11.33 0.39
C SER A 122 4.12 -12.10 1.38
N PRO A 123 4.36 -11.98 2.70
CA PRO A 123 3.52 -12.58 3.73
C PRO A 123 2.09 -12.03 3.77
N VAL A 124 1.83 -10.90 3.11
CA VAL A 124 0.52 -10.27 3.00
C VAL A 124 0.12 -10.05 1.54
N SER A 125 -1.17 -10.10 1.25
CA SER A 125 -1.76 -9.61 0.00
C SER A 125 -2.11 -8.14 0.12
N LEU A 126 -2.06 -7.42 -1.00
CA LEU A 126 -2.40 -5.99 -1.05
C LEU A 126 -3.55 -5.75 -2.02
N VAL A 127 -4.56 -5.06 -1.54
CA VAL A 127 -5.63 -4.44 -2.31
C VAL A 127 -5.49 -2.93 -2.20
N VAL A 128 -5.65 -2.23 -3.32
CA VAL A 128 -5.71 -0.77 -3.35
C VAL A 128 -7.06 -0.36 -3.90
N SER A 129 -7.78 0.50 -3.18
CA SER A 129 -9.15 0.88 -3.47
C SER A 129 -9.27 2.38 -3.68
N ARG A 130 -9.88 2.79 -4.78
CA ARG A 130 -10.26 4.19 -5.03
C ARG A 130 -11.60 4.47 -4.38
N LYS A 131 -11.61 5.28 -3.32
CA LYS A 131 -12.83 5.70 -2.64
C LYS A 131 -13.65 6.65 -3.50
N ASP A 132 -14.95 6.62 -3.22
CA ASP A 132 -15.94 7.54 -3.78
C ASP A 132 -15.53 9.00 -3.55
N ARG A 133 -15.80 9.86 -4.54
CA ARG A 133 -15.57 11.30 -4.43
C ARG A 133 -16.55 11.96 -3.47
#